data_AF-A0A225WJS6-F1
#
_entry.id   AF-A0A225WJS6-F1
#
_cell.length_a   1.000
_cell.length_b   1.000
_cell.length_c   1.000
_cell.angle_alpha   90.00
_cell.angle_beta   90.00
_cell.angle_gamma   90.00
#
_symmetry.space_group_name_H-M   'P 1'
#
loop_
_entity.id
_entity.type
_entity.pdbx_description
1 polymer ?
#
loop_
_entity_poly.entity_id
_entity_poly.type
_entity_poly.pdbx_seq_one_letter_code
_entity_poly.pdbx_strand_id
1 'polypeptide(L)'
;MPSYTWEFVRPCENEVAVDDFIDLQKNFLKLMSQLEKCQVCSPNVNLHKMRYFVHKCNSSTCASIANETSKCNWFRKVLTCQESNQSHIYQSKHHLSCVDSPGDCRPVHPPAFKQHM
;
A
#
# COMPACT_ATOMS: atom_id res chain seq x y z
N MET A 1 10.88 -14.15 -6.02
CA MET A 1 9.96 -13.22 -5.32
C MET A 1 9.59 -12.11 -6.29
N PRO A 2 8.31 -11.68 -6.38
CA PRO A 2 7.98 -10.51 -7.19
C PRO A 2 8.82 -9.30 -6.77
N SER A 3 9.42 -8.61 -7.73
CA SER A 3 10.19 -7.39 -7.47
C SER A 3 9.22 -6.24 -7.23
N TYR A 4 8.97 -5.92 -5.96
CA TYR A 4 8.21 -4.73 -5.60
C TYR A 4 9.11 -3.49 -5.67
N THR A 5 8.66 -2.46 -6.39
CA THR A 5 9.24 -1.12 -6.30
C THR A 5 8.44 -0.36 -5.24
N TRP A 6 9.06 -0.13 -4.07
CA TRP A 6 8.41 0.54 -2.96
C TRP A 6 8.67 2.05 -3.01
N GLU A 7 7.59 2.82 -3.03
CA GLU A 7 7.60 4.28 -2.97
C GLU A 7 7.19 4.72 -1.56
N PHE A 8 7.95 5.65 -0.98
CA PHE A 8 7.62 6.21 0.33
C PHE A 8 6.37 7.08 0.22
N VAL A 9 5.42 6.88 1.14
CA VAL A 9 4.17 7.63 1.17
C VAL A 9 4.19 8.62 2.32
N ARG A 10 4.38 8.14 3.55
CA ARG A 10 4.38 8.98 4.73
C ARG A 10 5.01 8.32 5.96
N PRO A 11 5.46 9.11 6.94
CA PRO A 11 5.64 8.63 8.30
C PRO A 11 4.30 8.65 9.07
N CYS A 12 4.22 7.82 10.10
CA CYS A 12 3.16 7.77 11.11
C CYS A 12 3.80 7.68 12.49
N GLU A 13 3.22 8.37 13.46
CA GLU A 13 3.80 8.52 14.80
C GLU A 13 3.61 7.28 15.67
N ASN A 14 2.55 6.51 15.42
CA ASN A 14 2.19 5.31 16.18
C ASN A 14 1.33 4.35 15.34
N GLU A 15 1.02 3.18 15.92
CA GLU A 15 0.22 2.11 15.29
C GLU A 15 -1.23 2.57 15.01
N VAL A 16 -1.83 3.40 15.88
CA VAL A 16 -3.20 3.91 15.67
C VAL A 16 -3.27 4.76 14.38
N ALA A 17 -2.30 5.65 14.17
CA ALA A 17 -2.23 6.46 12.97
C ALA A 17 -1.94 5.63 11.70
N VAL A 18 -1.32 4.45 11.84
CA VAL A 18 -1.17 3.49 10.75
C VAL A 18 -2.52 2.86 10.46
N ASP A 19 -3.18 2.30 11.47
CA ASP A 19 -4.44 1.59 11.33
C ASP A 19 -5.52 2.51 10.76
N ASP A 20 -5.66 3.74 11.29
CA ASP A 20 -6.57 4.75 10.74
C ASP A 20 -6.30 5.01 9.26
N PHE A 21 -5.03 5.12 8.86
CA PHE A 21 -4.66 5.37 7.47
C PHE A 21 -4.93 4.18 6.55
N ILE A 22 -4.70 2.95 7.03
CA ILE A 22 -4.99 1.71 6.31
C ILE A 22 -6.52 1.50 6.20
N ASP A 23 -7.26 1.77 7.26
CA ASP A 23 -8.72 1.62 7.34
C ASP A 23 -9.46 2.67 6.51
N LEU A 24 -8.96 3.92 6.45
CA LEU A 24 -9.50 4.98 5.59
C LEU A 24 -9.54 4.56 4.11
N GLN A 25 -8.63 3.69 3.70
CA GLN A 25 -8.51 3.23 2.32
C GLN A 25 -9.27 1.93 2.05
N LYS A 26 -10.06 1.50 3.05
CA LYS A 26 -11.09 0.47 3.03
C LYS A 26 -10.73 -0.76 2.20
N ASN A 27 -10.47 -1.84 2.95
CA ASN A 27 -10.25 -3.21 2.50
C ASN A 27 -8.82 -3.49 2.02
N PHE A 28 -7.96 -3.78 2.99
CA PHE A 28 -6.68 -4.42 2.76
C PHE A 28 -6.69 -5.86 3.29
N LEU A 29 -6.06 -6.77 2.54
CA LEU A 29 -5.76 -8.11 3.02
C LEU A 29 -4.29 -8.18 3.45
N LYS A 30 -4.05 -8.55 4.71
CA LYS A 30 -2.71 -8.71 5.27
C LYS A 30 -2.06 -9.96 4.67
N LEU A 31 -0.97 -9.76 3.93
CA LEU A 31 -0.24 -10.84 3.26
C LEU A 31 0.88 -11.40 4.13
N MET A 32 1.58 -10.53 4.87
CA MET A 32 2.69 -10.95 5.70
C MET A 32 2.89 -10.04 6.90
N SER A 33 3.54 -10.59 7.91
CA SER A 33 3.91 -9.94 9.16
C SER A 33 5.14 -10.63 9.71
N GLN A 34 6.30 -9.98 9.65
CA GLN A 34 7.55 -10.55 10.15
C GLN A 34 8.38 -9.50 10.87
N LEU A 35 9.36 -9.96 11.65
CA LEU A 35 10.33 -9.08 12.28
C LEU A 35 11.58 -8.99 11.42
N GLU A 36 12.04 -7.76 11.19
CA GLU A 36 13.21 -7.45 10.38
C GLU A 36 14.13 -6.47 11.12
N LYS A 37 15.36 -6.32 10.63
CA LYS A 37 16.26 -5.26 11.10
C LYS A 37 15.63 -3.89 10.83
N CYS A 38 15.67 -2.99 11.81
CA CYS A 38 15.00 -1.70 11.67
C CYS A 38 15.62 -0.83 10.59
N GLN A 39 14.76 -0.31 9.72
CA GLN A 39 15.08 0.64 8.66
C GLN A 39 14.42 2.02 8.87
N VAL A 40 13.64 2.17 9.95
CA VAL A 40 12.86 3.39 10.25
C VAL A 40 13.73 4.42 10.97
N CYS A 41 14.47 3.99 12.01
CA CYS A 41 15.21 4.90 12.87
C CYS A 41 16.58 5.22 12.29
N SER A 42 16.75 6.42 11.72
CA SER A 42 18.06 6.97 11.37
C SER A 42 18.63 7.81 12.53
N PRO A 43 19.93 7.73 12.87
CA PRO A 43 20.98 6.90 12.26
C PRO A 43 21.06 5.47 12.82
N ASN A 44 20.25 5.14 13.82
CA ASN A 44 20.28 3.87 14.56
C ASN A 44 19.69 2.68 13.80
N VAL A 45 19.84 2.65 12.47
CA VAL A 45 19.34 1.58 11.62
C VAL A 45 20.05 0.26 11.97
N ASN A 46 19.34 -0.84 11.87
CA ASN A 46 19.83 -2.20 12.16
C ASN A 46 20.23 -2.51 13.61
N LEU A 47 20.07 -1.59 14.57
CA LEU A 47 20.39 -1.85 15.98
C LEU A 47 19.28 -2.58 16.73
N HIS A 48 18.03 -2.44 16.27
CA HIS A 48 16.86 -3.11 16.82
C HIS A 48 15.96 -3.67 15.72
N LYS A 49 14.82 -4.24 16.13
CA LYS A 49 13.85 -4.86 15.23
C LYS A 49 12.73 -3.90 14.86
N MET A 50 12.21 -4.08 13.66
CA MET A 50 10.96 -3.48 13.20
C MET A 50 9.99 -4.59 12.79
N ARG A 51 8.69 -4.31 12.90
CA ARG A 51 7.67 -5.15 12.32
C ARG A 51 7.43 -4.73 10.87
N TYR A 52 7.56 -5.69 9.96
CA TYR A 52 7.38 -5.53 8.53
C TYR A 52 6.05 -6.15 8.14
N PHE A 53 5.14 -5.34 7.60
CA PHE A 53 3.85 -5.78 7.12
C PHE A 53 3.68 -5.47 5.64
N VAL A 54 3.02 -6.38 4.91
CA VAL A 54 2.53 -6.08 3.56
C VAL A 54 1.04 -6.35 3.50
N HIS A 55 0.33 -5.40 2.93
CA HIS A 55 -1.09 -5.41 2.69
C HIS A 55 -1.34 -5.35 1.18
N LYS A 56 -2.35 -6.07 0.69
CA LYS A 56 -2.82 -6.00 -0.69
C LYS A 56 -4.23 -5.42 -0.74
N CYS A 57 -4.53 -4.63 -1.78
CA CYS A 57 -5.89 -4.20 -2.04
C CYS A 57 -6.87 -5.39 -2.03
N ASN A 58 -7.98 -5.21 -1.30
CA ASN A 58 -9.13 -6.11 -1.21
C ASN A 58 -10.45 -5.35 -1.43
N SER A 59 -10.39 -4.16 -2.06
CA SER A 59 -11.58 -3.36 -2.38
C SER A 59 -12.46 -4.10 -3.38
N SER A 60 -13.75 -4.26 -3.04
CA SER A 60 -14.75 -4.84 -3.94
C SER A 60 -14.92 -3.99 -5.20
N THR A 61 -14.78 -2.66 -5.10
CA THR A 61 -14.79 -1.76 -6.26
C THR A 61 -13.63 -2.06 -7.20
N CYS A 62 -12.42 -2.28 -6.68
CA CYS A 62 -11.29 -2.72 -7.50
C CYS A 62 -11.51 -4.11 -8.09
N ALA A 63 -12.17 -5.02 -7.37
CA ALA A 63 -12.52 -6.33 -7.89
C ALA A 63 -13.55 -6.27 -9.03
N SER A 64 -14.50 -5.32 -8.98
CA SER A 64 -15.49 -5.10 -10.05
C SER A 64 -14.91 -4.39 -11.27
N ILE A 65 -13.89 -3.53 -11.11
CA ILE A 65 -13.18 -2.89 -12.23
C ILE A 65 -12.20 -3.88 -12.88
N ALA A 66 -11.64 -4.80 -12.10
CA ALA A 66 -10.64 -5.73 -12.59
C ALA A 66 -11.20 -6.61 -13.71
N ASN A 67 -10.53 -6.63 -14.86
CA ASN A 67 -10.82 -7.57 -15.95
C ASN A 67 -9.74 -8.65 -16.01
N GLU A 68 -9.86 -9.60 -16.95
CA GLU A 68 -8.93 -10.72 -17.10
C GLU A 68 -7.46 -10.29 -17.23
N THR A 69 -7.22 -9.08 -17.74
CA THR A 69 -5.89 -8.51 -17.95
C THR A 69 -5.48 -7.45 -16.91
N SER A 70 -6.41 -6.92 -16.11
CA SER A 70 -6.15 -5.80 -15.18
C SER A 70 -6.57 -6.13 -13.74
N LYS A 71 -5.75 -6.91 -13.03
CA LYS A 71 -5.94 -7.08 -11.58
C LYS A 71 -5.44 -5.85 -10.81
N CYS A 72 -6.13 -5.47 -9.74
CA CYS A 72 -5.59 -4.49 -8.80
C CYS A 72 -4.36 -5.10 -8.10
N ASN A 73 -3.19 -4.59 -8.47
CA ASN A 73 -1.91 -5.01 -7.91
C ASN A 73 -1.33 -3.93 -7.00
N TRP A 74 -2.21 -3.17 -6.33
CA TRP A 74 -1.79 -2.19 -5.34
C TRP A 74 -1.44 -2.86 -4.02
N PHE A 75 -0.24 -2.56 -3.53
CA PHE A 75 0.26 -3.07 -2.26
C PHE A 75 0.73 -1.93 -1.37
N ARG A 76 0.57 -2.12 -0.07
CA ARG A 76 1.18 -1.29 0.96
C ARG A 76 2.16 -2.08 1.78
N LYS A 77 3.24 -1.42 2.17
CA LYS A 77 4.20 -1.91 3.13
C LYS A 77 4.23 -0.96 4.31
N VAL A 78 4.13 -1.49 5.51
CA VAL A 78 4.28 -0.73 6.76
C VAL A 78 5.49 -1.27 7.51
N LEU A 79 6.37 -0.37 7.91
CA LEU A 79 7.52 -0.65 8.75
C LEU A 79 7.30 0.04 10.09
N THR A 80 7.17 -0.70 11.19
CA THR A 80 6.96 -0.15 12.54
C THR A 80 8.13 -0.51 13.43
N CYS A 81 8.88 0.48 13.91
CA CYS A 81 9.95 0.25 14.87
C CYS A 81 9.40 -0.28 16.20
N GLN A 82 10.02 -1.32 16.78
CA GLN A 82 9.56 -1.87 18.07
C GLN A 82 10.00 -1.05 19.29
N GLU A 83 10.98 -0.16 19.15
CA GLU A 83 11.47 0.67 20.26
C GLU A 83 10.80 2.05 20.27
N SER A 84 10.77 2.73 19.13
CA SER A 84 10.22 4.09 19.04
C SER A 84 8.73 4.14 18.69
N ASN A 85 8.13 3.01 18.29
CA ASN A 85 6.77 2.92 17.71
C ASN A 85 6.53 3.78 16.46
N GLN A 86 7.57 4.45 15.93
CA GLN A 86 7.50 5.17 14.67
C GLN A 86 7.26 4.22 13.52
N SER A 87 6.44 4.64 12.58
CA SER A 87 6.06 3.83 11.42
C SER A 87 6.30 4.57 10.11
N HIS A 88 6.76 3.87 9.09
CA HIS A 88 6.86 4.36 7.72
C HIS A 88 5.97 3.54 6.80
N ILE A 89 5.16 4.23 6.00
CA ILE A 89 4.25 3.63 5.02
C ILE A 89 4.82 3.82 3.62
N TYR A 90 4.80 2.73 2.86
CA TYR A 90 5.19 2.68 1.46
C TYR A 90 4.07 2.07 0.64
N GLN A 91 4.08 2.35 -0.66
CA GLN A 91 3.19 1.71 -1.63
C GLN A 91 3.95 1.15 -2.82
N SER A 92 3.32 0.24 -3.54
CA SER A 92 3.82 -0.32 -4.79
C SER A 92 2.67 -0.45 -5.76
N LYS A 93 2.91 -0.03 -7.02
CA LYS A 93 1.91 0.06 -8.10
C LYS A 93 0.78 1.04 -7.78
N HIS A 94 -0.20 1.13 -8.69
CA HIS A 94 -1.32 2.07 -8.58
C HIS A 94 -2.62 1.36 -8.20
N HIS A 95 -3.47 2.05 -7.44
CA HIS A 95 -4.83 1.63 -7.14
C HIS A 95 -5.75 1.86 -8.34
N LEU A 96 -6.71 0.95 -8.57
CA LEU A 96 -7.61 1.05 -9.74
C LEU A 96 -8.82 1.95 -9.49
N SER A 97 -9.30 2.08 -8.24
CA SER A 97 -10.42 2.95 -7.90
C SER A 97 -9.93 4.29 -7.35
N CYS A 98 -10.55 5.38 -7.81
CA CYS A 98 -10.24 6.75 -7.37
C CYS A 98 -11.05 7.19 -6.14
N VAL A 99 -12.03 6.38 -5.74
CA VAL A 99 -12.98 6.71 -4.68
C VAL A 99 -12.33 6.66 -3.29
N ASP A 100 -11.27 5.86 -3.12
CA ASP A 100 -10.62 5.61 -1.82
C ASP A 100 -9.14 6.04 -1.78
N SER A 101 -8.65 6.81 -2.77
CA SER A 101 -7.26 7.26 -2.86
C SER A 101 -7.18 8.67 -3.45
N PRO A 102 -7.29 9.73 -2.61
CA PRO A 102 -7.14 11.09 -3.08
C PRO A 102 -5.66 11.32 -3.42
N GLY A 103 -5.33 11.40 -4.71
CA GLY A 103 -4.02 11.86 -5.21
C GLY A 103 -3.32 10.96 -6.25
N ASP A 104 -3.61 9.66 -6.29
CA ASP A 104 -2.79 8.69 -7.06
C ASP A 104 -3.53 7.98 -8.20
N CYS A 105 -4.76 8.38 -8.47
CA CYS A 105 -5.60 7.71 -9.44
C CYS A 105 -5.45 8.34 -10.82
N ARG A 106 -4.68 7.71 -11.73
CA ARG A 106 -4.86 7.93 -13.17
C ARG A 106 -6.05 7.10 -13.62
N PRO A 107 -7.15 7.72 -14.11
CA PRO A 107 -8.25 6.95 -14.66
C PRO A 107 -7.73 6.09 -15.81
N VAL A 108 -7.89 4.77 -15.68
CA VAL A 108 -7.74 3.86 -16.81
C VAL A 108 -8.96 4.07 -17.68
N HIS A 109 -8.89 5.03 -18.59
CA HIS A 109 -9.91 5.15 -19.63
C HIS A 109 -9.94 3.82 -20.40
N PRO A 110 -11.09 3.13 -20.52
CA PRO A 110 -11.22 2.06 -21.50
C PRO A 110 -10.97 2.64 -22.89
N PRO A 111 -10.35 1.89 -23.83
CA PRO A 111 -10.14 2.39 -25.18
C PRO A 111 -11.49 2.80 -25.77
N ALA A 112 -11.57 4.05 -26.24
CA ALA A 112 -12.76 4.59 -26.88
C ALA A 112 -13.19 3.65 -28.01
N PHE A 113 -14.34 3.01 -27.85
CA PHE A 113 -15.00 2.28 -28.93
C PHE A 113 -15.40 3.34 -29.97
N LYS A 114 -14.58 3.50 -31.02
CA LYS A 114 -14.96 4.28 -32.19
C LYS A 114 -16.12 3.55 -32.88
N GLN A 115 -17.35 3.94 -32.56
CA GLN A 115 -18.49 3.67 -33.43
C GLN A 115 -18.19 4.34 -34.77
N HIS A 116 -17.85 3.53 -35.77
CA HIS A 116 -17.89 3.97 -37.16
C HIS A 116 -19.37 3.96 -37.57
N MET A 117 -19.90 5.15 -37.85
CA MET A 117 -21.06 5.29 -38.72
C MET A 117 -20.64 5.08 -40.17
#